data_AF-A0A0D7WV09-F1
#
_entry.id   AF-A0A0D7WV09-F1
#
_cell.length_a   1.000
_cell.length_b   1.000
_cell.length_c   1.000
_cell.angle_alpha   90.00
_cell.angle_beta   90.00
_cell.angle_gamma   90.00
#
_symmetry.space_group_name_H-M   'P 1'
#
loop_
_entity.id
_entity.type
_entity.pdbx_description
1 polymer ?
#
loop_
_entity_poly.entity_id
_entity_poly.type
_entity_poly.pdbx_seq_one_letter_code
_entity_poly.pdbx_strand_id
1 'polypeptide(L)'
;MKIIKKVSFWIPILSLIICMCNLSGNDDKNILLFLTSPFLLWLNPWLTDLHYSMANEILNKFILYGIHFFSWLLIGLLIDWLISKYKVKIKS
;
A
#
# COMPACT_ATOMS: atom_id res chain seq x y z
N MET A 1 -2.04 -24.53 -8.04
CA MET A 1 -1.27 -23.34 -7.61
C MET A 1 -1.63 -22.15 -8.48
N LYS A 2 -2.28 -21.11 -7.94
CA LYS A 2 -2.58 -19.85 -8.66
C LYS A 2 -2.29 -18.62 -7.79
N ILE A 3 -1.23 -18.67 -6.97
CA ILE A 3 -0.80 -17.52 -6.15
C ILE A 3 -0.40 -16.34 -7.06
N ILE A 4 0.17 -16.62 -8.25
CA ILE A 4 0.50 -15.60 -9.26
C ILE A 4 -0.76 -14.92 -9.85
N LYS A 5 -1.96 -15.51 -9.73
CA LYS A 5 -3.21 -14.86 -10.18
C LYS A 5 -3.93 -14.09 -9.08
N LYS A 6 -3.37 -14.08 -7.86
CA LYS A 6 -3.99 -13.43 -6.70
C LYS A 6 -3.68 -11.96 -6.69
N VAL A 7 -4.70 -11.15 -6.43
CA VAL A 7 -4.55 -9.69 -6.33
C VAL A 7 -3.67 -9.35 -5.12
N SER A 8 -3.75 -10.15 -4.05
CA SER A 8 -2.89 -10.05 -2.86
C SER A 8 -1.40 -10.25 -3.12
N PHE A 9 -1.02 -10.75 -4.30
CA PHE A 9 0.38 -10.92 -4.68
C PHE A 9 0.92 -9.71 -5.44
N TRP A 10 0.17 -9.21 -6.42
CA TRP A 10 0.61 -8.11 -7.29
C TRP A 10 0.53 -6.73 -6.65
N ILE A 11 -0.52 -6.48 -5.88
CA ILE A 11 -0.76 -5.17 -5.27
C ILE A 11 0.34 -4.80 -4.25
N PRO A 12 0.80 -5.69 -3.36
CA PRO A 12 1.92 -5.39 -2.46
C PRO A 12 3.26 -5.23 -3.19
N ILE A 13 3.46 -5.95 -4.29
CA ILE A 13 4.65 -5.79 -5.14
C ILE A 13 4.66 -4.39 -5.76
N LEU A 14 3.51 -3.92 -6.28
CA LEU A 14 3.39 -2.56 -6.79
C LEU A 14 3.66 -1.52 -5.69
N SER A 15 3.16 -1.75 -4.49
CA SER A 15 3.47 -0.91 -3.31
C SER A 15 4.96 -0.86 -3.02
N LEU A 16 5.69 -1.98 -3.11
CA LEU A 16 7.15 -2.00 -2.93
C LEU A 16 7.86 -1.18 -4.00
N ILE A 17 7.44 -1.30 -5.27
CA ILE A 17 8.01 -0.52 -6.38
C ILE A 17 7.84 0.98 -6.13
N ILE A 18 6.66 1.41 -5.67
CA ILE A 18 6.39 2.81 -5.33
C ILE A 18 7.30 3.29 -4.19
N CYS A 19 7.48 2.48 -3.13
CA CYS A 19 8.40 2.81 -2.04
C CYS A 19 9.87 2.88 -2.52
N MET A 20 10.28 2.03 -3.47
CA MET A 20 11.62 2.08 -4.06
C MET A 20 11.82 3.32 -4.95
N CYS A 21 10.82 3.70 -5.75
CA CYS A 21 10.84 4.95 -6.51
C CYS A 21 10.96 6.18 -5.60
N ASN A 22 10.29 6.15 -4.46
CA ASN A 22 10.40 7.19 -3.44
C ASN A 22 11.79 7.22 -2.78
N LEU A 23 12.33 6.05 -2.41
CA LEU A 23 13.69 5.93 -1.87
C LEU A 23 14.77 6.40 -2.86
N SER A 24 14.55 6.26 -4.16
CA SER A 24 15.46 6.70 -5.21
C SER A 24 15.55 8.23 -5.37
N GLY A 25 14.75 9.01 -4.62
CA GLY A 25 14.67 10.47 -4.77
C GLY A 25 13.93 10.93 -6.02
N ASN A 26 13.30 10.01 -6.76
CA ASN A 26 12.52 10.35 -7.96
C ASN A 26 11.12 10.89 -7.60
N ASP A 27 10.75 10.81 -6.31
CA ASP A 27 9.52 11.32 -5.73
C ASP A 27 9.85 12.12 -4.45
N ASP A 28 10.66 13.18 -4.60
CA ASP A 28 11.14 14.03 -3.49
C ASP A 28 10.02 14.62 -2.61
N LYS A 29 8.83 14.79 -3.19
CA LYS A 29 7.65 15.33 -2.50
C LYS A 29 6.73 14.26 -1.93
N ASN A 30 7.09 12.98 -2.07
CA ASN A 30 6.29 11.84 -1.63
C ASN A 30 4.85 11.85 -2.17
N ILE A 31 4.63 12.48 -3.33
CA ILE A 31 3.31 12.71 -3.91
C ILE A 31 2.75 11.38 -4.41
N LEU A 32 3.60 10.56 -5.03
CA LEU A 32 3.19 9.28 -5.56
C LEU A 32 2.78 8.35 -4.43
N LEU A 33 3.57 8.31 -3.36
CA LEU A 33 3.26 7.54 -2.15
C LEU A 33 1.97 8.05 -1.48
N PHE A 34 1.78 9.37 -1.39
CA PHE A 34 0.57 9.97 -0.82
C PHE A 34 -0.69 9.62 -1.63
N LEU A 35 -0.65 9.76 -2.95
CA LEU A 35 -1.79 9.51 -3.83
C LEU A 35 -2.19 8.03 -3.86
N THR A 36 -1.20 7.14 -3.77
CA THR A 36 -1.41 5.69 -3.85
C THR A 36 -1.69 5.06 -2.49
N SER A 37 -1.71 5.83 -1.41
CA SER A 37 -1.97 5.33 -0.06
C SER A 37 -3.44 5.48 0.32
N PRO A 38 -4.26 4.41 0.22
CA PRO A 38 -5.69 4.49 0.53
C PRO A 38 -5.97 4.94 1.98
N PHE A 39 -5.08 4.60 2.92
CA PHE A 39 -5.21 4.99 4.32
C PHE A 39 -4.64 6.39 4.63
N LEU A 40 -3.64 6.90 3.87
CA LEU A 40 -3.11 8.26 4.10
C LEU A 40 -4.19 9.33 3.86
N LEU A 41 -5.00 9.15 2.83
CA LEU A 41 -6.10 10.06 2.54
C LEU A 41 -7.14 10.11 3.68
N TRP A 42 -7.32 9.02 4.43
CA TRP A 42 -8.24 8.95 5.56
C TRP A 42 -7.63 9.40 6.89
N LEU A 43 -6.35 9.18 7.12
CA LEU A 43 -5.63 9.55 8.35
C LEU A 43 -5.05 10.97 8.31
N ASN A 44 -5.67 11.83 7.50
CA ASN A 44 -5.16 13.12 7.02
C ASN A 44 -4.47 14.01 8.07
N PRO A 45 -4.93 14.19 9.32
CA PRO A 45 -4.20 15.06 10.26
C PRO A 45 -2.86 14.46 10.72
N TRP A 46 -2.88 13.22 11.19
CA TRP A 46 -1.74 12.59 11.87
C TRP A 46 -0.66 12.14 10.89
N LEU A 47 -1.08 11.68 9.71
CA LEU A 47 -0.18 11.20 8.67
C LEU A 47 0.40 12.32 7.80
N THR A 48 -0.29 13.46 7.71
CA THR A 48 0.24 14.66 7.06
C THR A 48 1.37 15.28 7.89
N ASP A 49 1.27 15.28 9.22
CA ASP A 49 2.39 15.67 10.09
C ASP A 49 3.61 14.74 9.89
N LEU A 50 3.39 13.42 9.82
CA LEU A 50 4.44 12.44 9.48
C LEU A 50 5.03 12.63 8.07
N HIS A 51 4.21 13.05 7.10
CA HIS A 51 4.63 13.34 5.74
C HIS A 51 5.51 14.60 5.65
N TYR A 52 5.22 15.64 6.44
CA TYR A 52 6.07 16.82 6.53
C TYR A 52 7.32 16.58 7.39
N SER A 53 7.25 15.71 8.39
CA SER A 53 8.40 15.32 9.21
C SER A 53 9.37 14.35 8.51
N MET A 54 9.00 13.82 7.33
CA MET A 54 9.79 12.83 6.59
C MET A 54 11.16 13.34 6.14
N ALA A 55 11.35 14.67 6.10
CA ALA A 55 12.61 15.29 5.71
C ALA A 55 13.77 14.99 6.69
N ASN A 56 13.46 14.74 7.98
CA ASN A 56 14.49 14.68 9.02
C ASN A 56 14.67 13.29 9.67
N GLU A 57 13.72 12.36 9.54
CA GLU A 57 13.80 11.07 10.26
C GLU A 57 13.53 9.84 9.38
N ILE A 58 14.57 9.01 9.23
CA ILE A 58 14.53 7.72 8.52
C ILE A 58 13.45 6.79 9.11
N LEU A 59 13.24 6.83 10.43
CA LEU A 59 12.26 6.01 11.12
C LEU A 59 10.84 6.27 10.61
N ASN A 60 10.49 7.53 10.35
CA ASN A 60 9.17 7.92 9.88
C ASN A 60 8.93 7.47 8.43
N LYS A 61 9.97 7.46 7.59
CA LYS A 61 9.91 6.87 6.24
C LYS A 61 9.58 5.37 6.30
N PHE A 62 10.26 4.62 7.17
CA PHE A 62 10.01 3.18 7.33
C PHE A 62 8.59 2.88 7.83
N ILE A 63 8.09 3.65 8.81
CA ILE A 63 6.73 3.51 9.31
C ILE A 63 5.72 3.75 8.19
N LEU A 64 5.92 4.80 7.40
CA LEU A 64 5.01 5.14 6.30
C LEU A 64 4.99 4.08 5.20
N TYR A 65 6.16 3.58 4.79
CA TYR A 65 6.26 2.48 3.84
C TYR A 65 5.62 1.19 4.37
N GLY A 66 5.79 0.92 5.66
CA GLY A 66 5.15 -0.21 6.33
C GLY A 66 3.62 -0.09 6.24
N ILE A 67 3.07 1.05 6.65
CA ILE A 67 1.62 1.32 6.58
C ILE A 67 1.12 1.18 5.14
N HIS A 68 1.82 1.75 4.16
CA HIS A 68 1.46 1.67 2.75
C HIS A 68 1.41 0.22 2.25
N PHE A 69 2.47 -0.55 2.53
CA PHE A 69 2.56 -1.96 2.15
C PHE A 69 1.48 -2.83 2.81
N PHE A 70 1.31 -2.71 4.13
CA PHE A 70 0.32 -3.50 4.86
C PHE A 70 -1.10 -3.16 4.45
N SER A 71 -1.39 -1.89 4.16
CA SER A 71 -2.67 -1.45 3.63
C SER A 71 -3.02 -2.16 2.33
N TRP A 72 -2.10 -2.15 1.38
CA TRP A 72 -2.26 -2.79 0.07
C TRP A 72 -2.31 -4.32 0.17
N LEU A 73 -1.54 -4.91 1.07
CA LEU A 73 -1.62 -6.33 1.39
C LEU A 73 -3.01 -6.71 1.94
N LEU A 74 -3.54 -5.94 2.89
CA LEU A 74 -4.86 -6.18 3.48
C LEU A 74 -5.97 -6.05 2.42
N ILE A 75 -5.91 -5.02 1.58
CA ILE A 75 -6.85 -4.79 0.48
C ILE A 75 -6.78 -5.95 -0.53
N GLY A 76 -5.59 -6.35 -0.93
CA GLY A 76 -5.40 -7.47 -1.86
C GLY A 76 -5.94 -8.79 -1.29
N LEU A 77 -5.71 -9.06 -0.01
CA LEU A 77 -6.27 -10.23 0.69
C LEU A 77 -7.80 -10.17 0.78
N LEU A 78 -8.36 -8.99 1.07
CA LEU A 78 -9.81 -8.78 1.12
C LEU A 78 -10.46 -9.04 -0.25
N ILE A 79 -9.86 -8.52 -1.33
CA ILE A 79 -10.32 -8.75 -2.71
C ILE A 79 -10.28 -10.25 -3.05
N ASP A 80 -9.17 -10.93 -2.77
CA ASP A 80 -9.06 -12.36 -3.04
C ASP A 80 -10.05 -13.20 -2.21
N TRP A 81 -10.32 -12.79 -0.97
CA TRP A 81 -11.34 -13.42 -0.13
C TRP A 81 -12.75 -13.24 -0.69
N LEU A 82 -13.10 -12.02 -1.12
CA LEU A 82 -14.37 -11.74 -1.79
C LEU A 82 -14.52 -12.58 -3.07
N ILE A 83 -13.52 -12.58 -3.95
CA ILE A 83 -13.53 -13.38 -5.20
C ILE A 83 -13.73 -14.87 -4.90
N SER A 84 -13.08 -15.39 -3.86
CA SER A 84 -13.27 -16.78 -3.42
C SER A 84 -14.71 -17.06 -3.00
N LYS A 85 -15.31 -16.18 -2.19
CA LYS A 85 -16.71 -16.29 -1.75
C LYS A 85 -17.69 -16.25 -2.92
N TYR A 86 -17.49 -15.34 -3.89
CA TYR A 86 -18.33 -15.25 -5.08
C TYR A 86 -18.22 -16.50 -5.97
N LYS A 87 -17.02 -17.07 -6.13
CA LYS A 87 -16.84 -18.32 -6.89
C LYS A 87 -17.52 -19.53 -6.24
N VAL A 88 -17.53 -19.60 -4.92
CA VAL A 88 -18.24 -20.65 -4.18
C VAL A 88 -19.75 -20.51 -4.39
N LYS A 89 -20.28 -19.28 -4.34
CA LYS A 89 -21.71 -19.00 -4.53
C LYS A 89 -22.24 -19.33 -5.93
N ILE A 90 -21.42 -19.21 -6.98
CA ILE A 90 -21.82 -19.51 -8.37
C ILE A 90 -21.86 -21.03 -8.66
N LYS A 91 -21.18 -21.84 -7.83
CA LYS A 91 -21.14 -23.31 -7.98
C LYS A 91 -22.14 -24.06 -7.09
N SER A 92 -22.85 -23.36 -6.21
CA SER A 92 -23.93 -23.90 -5.36
C SER A 92 -25.28 -23.59 -5.98
#